data_AF-A0A847LP33-F1
#
_entry.id   AF-A0A847LP33-F1
#
_cell.length_a   1.000
_cell.length_b   1.000
_cell.length_c   1.000
_cell.angle_alpha   90.00
_cell.angle_beta   90.00
_cell.angle_gamma   90.00
#
_symmetry.space_group_name_H-M   'P 1'
#
loop_
_entity.id
_entity.type
_entity.pdbx_description
1 polymer ?
#
loop_
_entity_poly.entity_id
_entity_poly.type
_entity_poly.pdbx_seq_one_letter_code
_entity_poly.pdbx_strand_id
1 'polypeptide(L)'
;MGPKTKRIFKASALVAATILFAASCTANFCTPEDKAGLLYQKDSGIIRYDNVSETNPQGDPRFSEFTEELHMRARDNGITVPSKQYYIRLDAYANDYALDAYVASGQVVPSQGRVLSKEEINADAEIKNEVLKRYGYVRYLGVENSSRLSYDLNDKDDPAKFLFGNINYWTHQIKLDLDAEGENGLLHIPDTDFKAFYQQEMLRSIGASRSCIAIDGDYYGTPGQQTYIQPKTWGDAWKKGLLEGLFVYPTAALIEFFTQAFGGEGWGQVGAIVLVTLIVRGIMILLTLRSTISQQKMTALQPEMEKLQQKYPNSHVNNYEKQALAQAQMELYKKHGVKPMASLLVFIVQMPIFISVWGAMTGSAVLASDEVFGLYLSTPLGSAMVSNWFSPSWWTAIVLFILMAGGQYISMKLPQWMQKQRRKDVTKLGKNPAVEKQAKTQRTIQIVMFIFIIIMSWSLPAAMGIYWFIGALISILQTYITQKVMAKNKQ
;
A
#
# COMPACT_ATOMS: atom_id res chain seq x y z
N MET A 1 -28.05 11.37 -14.68
CA MET A 1 -27.31 11.59 -13.41
C MET A 1 -27.54 12.99 -12.88
N GLY A 2 -28.05 13.12 -11.65
CA GLY A 2 -28.26 14.42 -10.99
C GLY A 2 -26.95 15.13 -10.62
N PRO A 3 -27.00 16.44 -10.32
CA PRO A 3 -25.80 17.24 -10.00
C PRO A 3 -25.05 16.77 -8.76
N LYS A 4 -25.74 16.15 -7.78
CA LYS A 4 -25.12 15.52 -6.61
C LYS A 4 -24.34 14.26 -6.98
N THR A 5 -24.91 13.40 -7.82
CA THR A 5 -24.29 12.17 -8.32
C THR A 5 -23.05 12.46 -9.17
N LYS A 6 -23.09 13.52 -10.00
CA LYS A 6 -21.91 13.99 -10.75
C LYS A 6 -20.77 14.49 -9.87
N ARG A 7 -21.07 15.10 -8.71
CA ARG A 7 -20.03 15.56 -7.76
C ARG A 7 -19.35 14.39 -7.04
N ILE A 8 -20.12 13.38 -6.65
CA ILE A 8 -19.61 12.16 -6.02
C ILE A 8 -18.70 11.41 -7.02
N PHE A 9 -19.16 11.23 -8.26
CA PHE A 9 -18.37 10.56 -9.31
C PHE A 9 -17.05 11.27 -9.62
N LYS A 10 -17.06 12.62 -9.66
CA LYS A 10 -15.83 13.41 -9.83
C LYS A 10 -14.87 13.30 -8.65
N ALA A 11 -15.39 13.21 -7.43
CA ALA A 11 -14.57 13.03 -6.24
C ALA A 11 -13.92 11.63 -6.20
N SER A 12 -14.68 10.58 -6.53
CA SER A 12 -14.14 9.22 -6.63
C SER A 12 -13.12 9.07 -7.77
N ALA A 13 -13.34 9.72 -8.92
CA ALA A 13 -12.37 9.73 -10.02
C ALA A 13 -11.06 10.44 -9.65
N LEU A 14 -11.14 11.55 -8.91
CA LEU A 14 -9.96 12.27 -8.41
C LEU A 14 -9.15 11.41 -7.43
N VAL A 15 -9.82 10.64 -6.58
CA VAL A 15 -9.18 9.73 -5.62
C VAL A 15 -8.48 8.60 -6.34
N ALA A 16 -9.17 7.91 -7.26
CA ALA A 16 -8.57 6.86 -8.07
C ALA A 16 -7.34 7.39 -8.84
N ALA A 17 -7.44 8.58 -9.45
CA ALA A 17 -6.33 9.21 -10.14
C ALA A 17 -5.14 9.53 -9.22
N THR A 18 -5.39 9.92 -7.96
CA THR A 18 -4.31 10.27 -7.03
C THR A 18 -3.65 9.05 -6.39
N ILE A 19 -4.42 7.96 -6.16
CA ILE A 19 -3.85 6.67 -5.73
C ILE A 19 -3.01 6.09 -6.86
N LEU A 20 -3.52 6.10 -8.09
CA LEU A 20 -2.75 5.68 -9.26
C LEU A 20 -1.49 6.53 -9.43
N PHE A 21 -1.59 7.84 -9.18
CA PHE A 21 -0.43 8.73 -9.19
C PHE A 21 0.58 8.36 -8.10
N ALA A 22 0.15 8.23 -6.84
CA ALA A 22 1.05 7.84 -5.75
C ALA A 22 1.67 6.44 -5.97
N ALA A 23 0.90 5.48 -6.47
CA ALA A 23 1.37 4.14 -6.83
C ALA A 23 2.34 4.13 -8.00
N SER A 24 2.16 5.02 -8.97
CA SER A 24 3.12 5.25 -10.04
C SER A 24 4.39 5.98 -9.59
N CYS A 25 4.35 6.64 -8.42
CA CYS A 25 5.48 7.39 -7.87
C CYS A 25 6.35 6.60 -6.89
N THR A 26 6.00 5.35 -6.54
CA THR A 26 6.91 4.47 -5.81
C THR A 26 7.08 3.14 -6.52
N ALA A 27 8.32 2.68 -6.60
CA ALA A 27 8.63 1.37 -7.15
C ALA A 27 8.02 0.23 -6.31
N ASN A 28 7.72 -0.89 -6.98
CA ASN A 28 7.43 -2.15 -6.31
C ASN A 28 8.76 -2.85 -5.97
N PHE A 29 8.92 -3.29 -4.72
CA PHE A 29 10.13 -3.98 -4.25
C PHE A 29 10.06 -5.50 -4.42
N CYS A 30 8.91 -6.09 -4.76
CA CYS A 30 8.78 -7.52 -4.96
C CYS A 30 9.62 -8.01 -6.14
N THR A 31 10.55 -8.91 -5.85
CA THR A 31 11.33 -9.68 -6.83
C THR A 31 10.45 -10.75 -7.51
N PRO A 32 10.91 -11.37 -8.61
CA PRO A 32 10.22 -12.51 -9.19
C PRO A 32 10.01 -13.66 -8.19
N GLU A 33 10.97 -13.91 -7.30
CA GLU A 33 10.87 -14.91 -6.23
C GLU A 33 9.79 -14.55 -5.20
N ASP A 34 9.77 -13.30 -4.73
CA ASP A 34 8.72 -12.83 -3.81
C ASP A 34 7.33 -13.00 -4.43
N LYS A 35 7.19 -12.65 -5.72
CA LYS A 35 5.93 -12.81 -6.47
C LYS A 35 5.56 -14.28 -6.63
N ALA A 36 6.52 -15.14 -6.94
CA ALA A 36 6.29 -16.58 -7.05
C ALA A 36 5.82 -17.17 -5.71
N GLY A 37 6.39 -16.72 -4.59
CA GLY A 37 5.95 -17.10 -3.25
C GLY A 37 4.52 -16.64 -2.96
N LEU A 38 4.19 -15.38 -3.29
CA LEU A 38 2.84 -14.85 -3.15
C LEU A 38 1.81 -15.59 -4.01
N LEU A 39 2.19 -15.99 -5.23
CA LEU A 39 1.36 -16.81 -6.11
C LEU A 39 1.13 -18.20 -5.52
N TYR A 40 2.19 -18.84 -5.01
CA TYR A 40 2.10 -20.14 -4.36
C TYR A 40 1.22 -20.10 -3.11
N GLN A 41 1.25 -19.01 -2.35
CA GLN A 41 0.32 -18.86 -1.23
C GLN A 41 -1.16 -18.77 -1.67
N LYS A 42 -1.43 -18.23 -2.88
CA LYS A 42 -2.79 -18.09 -3.39
C LYS A 42 -3.40 -19.40 -3.87
N ASP A 43 -2.59 -20.30 -4.44
CA ASP A 43 -3.08 -21.59 -4.92
C ASP A 43 -2.82 -22.74 -3.92
N SER A 44 -1.86 -22.60 -2.98
CA SER A 44 -1.50 -23.46 -1.83
C SER A 44 -1.92 -24.93 -1.95
N GLY A 45 -1.59 -25.55 -3.08
CA GLY A 45 -2.01 -26.90 -3.46
C GLY A 45 -3.23 -26.91 -4.38
N ILE A 46 -3.01 -27.33 -5.63
CA ILE A 46 -4.09 -27.44 -6.64
C ILE A 46 -4.93 -28.70 -6.42
N ILE A 47 -4.30 -29.73 -5.87
CA ILE A 47 -4.91 -31.01 -5.52
C ILE A 47 -4.74 -31.25 -4.02
N ARG A 48 -5.82 -31.68 -3.38
CA ARG A 48 -5.85 -32.19 -2.01
C ARG A 48 -5.78 -33.71 -2.02
N TYR A 49 -4.86 -34.23 -1.23
CA TYR A 49 -4.69 -35.65 -0.97
C TYR A 49 -5.21 -35.93 0.44
N ASP A 50 -6.53 -35.85 0.62
CA ASP A 50 -7.16 -36.10 1.91
C ASP A 50 -7.19 -37.60 2.21
N ASN A 51 -6.94 -37.98 3.46
CA ASN A 51 -7.13 -39.37 3.90
C ASN A 51 -8.59 -39.81 3.76
N VAL A 52 -8.80 -41.11 3.68
CA VAL A 52 -10.14 -41.71 3.66
C VAL A 52 -10.97 -41.18 4.82
N SER A 53 -12.13 -40.59 4.52
CA SER A 53 -13.05 -40.01 5.49
C SER A 53 -14.50 -40.26 5.08
N GLU A 54 -15.46 -40.00 5.97
CA GLU A 54 -16.90 -40.14 5.64
C GLU A 54 -17.32 -39.32 4.42
N THR A 55 -16.62 -38.22 4.13
CA THR A 55 -16.87 -37.35 2.97
C THR A 55 -15.91 -37.61 1.79
N ASN A 56 -14.92 -38.50 1.96
CA ASN A 56 -14.03 -38.99 0.90
C ASN A 56 -13.74 -40.50 1.09
N PRO A 57 -14.70 -41.39 0.76
CA PRO A 57 -14.60 -42.81 1.08
C PRO A 57 -13.51 -43.55 0.29
N GLN A 58 -13.18 -43.07 -0.90
CA GLN A 58 -12.14 -43.65 -1.76
C GLN A 58 -10.75 -43.05 -1.49
N GLY A 59 -10.64 -41.95 -0.73
CA GLY A 59 -9.37 -41.23 -0.58
C GLY A 59 -8.87 -40.63 -1.89
N ASP A 60 -9.76 -40.43 -2.86
CA ASP A 60 -9.37 -39.93 -4.17
C ASP A 60 -8.87 -38.49 -4.04
N PRO A 61 -7.86 -38.08 -4.83
CA PRO A 61 -7.41 -36.71 -4.85
C PRO A 61 -8.58 -35.78 -5.21
N ARG A 62 -8.68 -34.59 -4.64
CA ARG A 62 -9.75 -33.62 -4.99
C ARG A 62 -9.14 -32.30 -5.38
N PHE A 63 -9.84 -31.51 -6.20
CA PHE A 63 -9.41 -30.14 -6.42
C PHE A 63 -9.48 -29.35 -5.11
N SER A 64 -8.54 -28.41 -4.92
CA SER A 64 -8.67 -27.44 -3.85
C SER A 64 -9.85 -26.50 -4.11
N GLU A 65 -10.37 -25.89 -3.05
CA GLU A 65 -11.47 -24.91 -3.13
C GLU A 65 -11.15 -23.79 -4.13
N PHE A 66 -9.90 -23.28 -4.08
CA PHE A 66 -9.41 -22.30 -5.04
C PHE A 66 -9.51 -22.78 -6.50
N THR A 67 -9.13 -24.03 -6.76
CA THR A 67 -9.11 -24.59 -8.12
C THR A 67 -10.53 -24.82 -8.65
N GLU A 68 -11.44 -25.29 -7.79
CA GLU A 68 -12.85 -25.44 -8.14
C GLU A 68 -13.48 -24.09 -8.50
N GLU A 69 -13.25 -23.07 -7.67
CA GLU A 69 -13.74 -21.71 -7.95
C GLU A 69 -13.18 -21.15 -9.26
N LEU A 70 -11.89 -21.33 -9.50
CA LEU A 70 -11.24 -20.91 -10.73
C LEU A 70 -11.87 -21.61 -11.95
N HIS A 71 -12.10 -22.92 -11.87
CA HIS A 71 -12.74 -23.69 -12.94
C HIS A 71 -14.18 -23.28 -13.18
N MET A 72 -14.95 -22.99 -12.12
CA MET A 72 -16.29 -22.43 -12.26
C MET A 72 -16.25 -21.11 -13.02
N ARG A 73 -15.39 -20.17 -12.63
CA ARG A 73 -15.23 -18.88 -13.34
C ARG A 73 -14.77 -19.06 -14.78
N ALA A 74 -13.88 -20.01 -15.07
CA ALA A 74 -13.45 -20.30 -16.44
C ALA A 74 -14.63 -20.80 -17.30
N ARG A 75 -15.39 -21.77 -16.78
CA ARG A 75 -16.57 -22.34 -17.46
C ARG A 75 -17.65 -21.28 -17.71
N ASP A 76 -17.88 -20.38 -16.76
CA ASP A 76 -18.83 -19.26 -16.92
C ASP A 76 -18.43 -18.30 -18.06
N ASN A 77 -17.14 -18.23 -18.39
CA ASN A 77 -16.62 -17.46 -19.54
C ASN A 77 -16.51 -18.31 -20.83
N GLY A 78 -17.04 -19.53 -20.84
CA GLY A 78 -16.97 -20.44 -22.00
C GLY A 78 -15.58 -21.04 -22.25
N ILE A 79 -14.68 -20.99 -21.25
CA ILE A 79 -13.30 -21.47 -21.36
C ILE A 79 -13.23 -22.93 -20.92
N THR A 80 -12.53 -23.76 -21.70
CA THR A 80 -12.34 -25.18 -21.34
C THR A 80 -11.34 -25.32 -20.21
N VAL A 81 -11.53 -26.33 -19.34
CA VAL A 81 -10.66 -26.52 -18.16
C VAL A 81 -9.81 -27.78 -18.32
N PRO A 82 -8.58 -27.79 -17.78
CA PRO A 82 -7.71 -28.96 -17.86
C PRO A 82 -8.27 -30.14 -17.07
N SER A 83 -7.84 -31.34 -17.46
CA SER A 83 -8.18 -32.56 -16.74
C SER A 83 -7.57 -32.60 -15.33
N LYS A 84 -8.21 -33.36 -14.44
CA LYS A 84 -7.65 -33.65 -13.10
C LYS A 84 -6.29 -34.33 -13.17
N GLN A 85 -6.08 -35.21 -14.14
CA GLN A 85 -4.83 -35.94 -14.36
C GLN A 85 -3.66 -34.99 -14.68
N TYR A 86 -3.91 -33.95 -15.49
CA TYR A 86 -2.93 -32.88 -15.72
C TYR A 86 -2.48 -32.23 -14.41
N TYR A 87 -3.44 -31.89 -13.53
CA TYR A 87 -3.13 -31.23 -12.27
C TYR A 87 -2.39 -32.13 -11.27
N ILE A 88 -2.71 -33.43 -11.23
CA ILE A 88 -1.97 -34.41 -10.41
C ILE A 88 -0.50 -34.46 -10.85
N ARG A 89 -0.24 -34.53 -12.17
CA ARG A 89 1.13 -34.54 -12.70
C ARG A 89 1.84 -33.21 -12.46
N LEU A 90 1.16 -32.09 -12.66
CA LEU A 90 1.71 -30.76 -12.40
C LEU A 90 2.13 -30.60 -10.93
N ASP A 91 1.31 -31.07 -10.00
CA ASP A 91 1.61 -31.04 -8.57
C ASP A 91 2.80 -31.96 -8.24
N ALA A 92 2.89 -33.14 -8.86
CA ALA A 92 4.04 -34.04 -8.72
C ALA A 92 5.36 -33.38 -9.19
N TYR A 93 5.38 -32.77 -10.38
CA TYR A 93 6.53 -32.01 -10.87
C TYR A 93 6.91 -30.85 -9.93
N ALA A 94 5.92 -30.07 -9.48
CA ALA A 94 6.17 -28.96 -8.55
C ALA A 94 6.76 -29.43 -7.22
N ASN A 95 6.25 -30.54 -6.69
CA ASN A 95 6.73 -31.09 -5.42
C ASN A 95 8.16 -31.61 -5.55
N ASP A 96 8.49 -32.34 -6.62
CA ASP A 96 9.85 -32.86 -6.81
C ASP A 96 10.88 -31.73 -6.95
N TYR A 97 10.57 -30.70 -7.76
CA TYR A 97 11.43 -29.52 -7.90
C TYR A 97 11.57 -28.71 -6.62
N ALA A 98 10.52 -28.63 -5.80
CA ALA A 98 10.58 -27.96 -4.50
C ALA A 98 11.51 -28.71 -3.54
N LEU A 99 11.48 -30.05 -3.56
CA LEU A 99 12.40 -30.88 -2.78
C LEU A 99 13.84 -30.77 -3.29
N ASP A 100 14.05 -30.70 -4.60
CA ASP A 100 15.37 -30.41 -5.18
C ASP A 100 15.92 -29.06 -4.73
N ALA A 101 15.10 -28.02 -4.79
CA ALA A 101 15.48 -26.68 -4.34
C ALA A 101 15.82 -26.68 -2.83
N TYR A 102 15.05 -27.40 -2.02
CA TYR A 102 15.34 -27.58 -0.61
C TYR A 102 16.69 -28.27 -0.38
N VAL A 103 16.92 -29.43 -1.00
CA VAL A 103 18.17 -30.20 -0.84
C VAL A 103 19.37 -29.38 -1.31
N ALA A 104 19.25 -28.69 -2.43
CA ALA A 104 20.30 -27.82 -2.97
C ALA A 104 20.61 -26.63 -2.05
N SER A 105 19.64 -26.13 -1.30
CA SER A 105 19.84 -25.03 -0.36
C SER A 105 20.64 -25.42 0.89
N GLY A 106 20.68 -26.72 1.24
CA GLY A 106 21.33 -27.22 2.44
C GLY A 106 20.73 -26.72 3.76
N GLN A 107 19.51 -26.16 3.74
CA GLN A 107 18.85 -25.64 4.94
C GLN A 107 18.27 -26.76 5.80
N VAL A 108 18.24 -26.56 7.12
CA VAL A 108 17.60 -27.50 8.06
C VAL A 108 16.09 -27.40 7.97
N VAL A 109 15.39 -28.53 8.17
CA VAL A 109 13.95 -28.49 8.46
C VAL A 109 13.78 -28.00 9.90
N PRO A 110 13.09 -26.88 10.15
CA PRO A 110 12.95 -26.30 11.49
C PRO A 110 12.40 -27.26 12.54
N SER A 111 11.36 -28.03 12.19
CA SER A 111 10.77 -29.02 13.10
C SER A 111 11.73 -30.14 13.50
N GLN A 112 12.75 -30.42 12.69
CA GLN A 112 13.70 -31.52 12.90
C GLN A 112 15.10 -31.06 13.35
N GLY A 113 15.44 -29.77 13.16
CA GLY A 113 16.75 -29.22 13.50
C GLY A 113 17.92 -29.78 12.69
N ARG A 114 17.65 -30.51 11.59
CA ARG A 114 18.66 -31.11 10.70
C ARG A 114 18.23 -31.06 9.24
N VAL A 115 19.17 -31.29 8.34
CA VAL A 115 18.88 -31.47 6.89
C VAL A 115 18.31 -32.88 6.67
N LEU A 116 17.29 -33.00 5.83
CA LEU A 116 16.64 -34.27 5.47
C LEU A 116 16.86 -34.62 3.99
N SER A 117 16.85 -35.91 3.64
CA SER A 117 16.80 -36.36 2.26
C SER A 117 15.39 -36.21 1.65
N LYS A 118 15.27 -36.32 0.32
CA LYS A 118 13.95 -36.31 -0.36
C LYS A 118 13.04 -37.43 0.14
N GLU A 119 13.61 -38.60 0.39
CA GLU A 119 12.89 -39.79 0.83
C GLU A 119 12.35 -39.61 2.25
N GLU A 120 13.18 -39.05 3.15
CA GLU A 120 12.76 -38.72 4.51
C GLU A 120 11.61 -37.70 4.52
N ILE A 121 11.67 -36.70 3.64
CA ILE A 121 10.61 -35.68 3.53
C ILE A 121 9.34 -36.28 2.94
N ASN A 122 9.44 -37.10 1.90
CA ASN A 122 8.26 -37.71 1.28
C ASN A 122 7.58 -38.75 2.18
N ALA A 123 8.29 -39.31 3.16
CA ALA A 123 7.73 -40.26 4.11
C ALA A 123 6.80 -39.61 5.15
N ASP A 124 6.89 -38.29 5.36
CA ASP A 124 6.13 -37.55 6.36
C ASP A 124 5.39 -36.37 5.73
N ALA A 125 4.06 -36.43 5.76
CA ALA A 125 3.21 -35.41 5.14
C ALA A 125 3.33 -34.03 5.82
N GLU A 126 3.59 -33.97 7.12
CA GLU A 126 3.72 -32.71 7.86
C GLU A 126 5.05 -32.03 7.51
N ILE A 127 6.14 -32.79 7.52
CA ILE A 127 7.47 -32.32 7.08
C ILE A 127 7.44 -31.89 5.61
N LYS A 128 6.80 -32.69 4.75
CA LYS A 128 6.63 -32.34 3.33
C LYS A 128 5.90 -31.02 3.18
N ASN A 129 4.79 -30.82 3.89
CA ASN A 129 4.05 -29.57 3.84
C ASN A 129 4.87 -28.38 4.37
N GLU A 130 5.69 -28.58 5.40
CA GLU A 130 6.62 -27.55 5.89
C GLU A 130 7.63 -27.14 4.82
N VAL A 131 8.25 -28.10 4.12
CA VAL A 131 9.19 -27.83 3.04
C VAL A 131 8.49 -27.16 1.86
N LEU A 132 7.32 -27.66 1.45
CA LEU A 132 6.56 -27.10 0.33
C LEU A 132 6.09 -25.66 0.59
N LYS A 133 5.75 -25.29 1.82
CA LYS A 133 5.48 -23.88 2.18
C LYS A 133 6.65 -22.94 1.89
N ARG A 134 7.87 -23.46 1.96
CA ARG A 134 9.11 -22.68 1.77
C ARG A 134 9.60 -22.68 0.34
N TYR A 135 9.52 -23.82 -0.35
CA TYR A 135 10.11 -24.02 -1.68
C TYR A 135 9.09 -24.22 -2.80
N GLY A 136 7.79 -24.35 -2.49
CA GLY A 136 6.74 -24.58 -3.49
C GLY A 136 6.57 -23.44 -4.50
N TYR A 137 7.09 -22.25 -4.19
CA TYR A 137 7.16 -21.11 -5.12
C TYR A 137 7.84 -21.44 -6.45
N VAL A 138 8.71 -22.45 -6.49
CA VAL A 138 9.33 -22.94 -7.74
C VAL A 138 8.31 -23.35 -8.78
N ARG A 139 7.07 -23.67 -8.40
CA ARG A 139 5.97 -23.86 -9.36
C ARG A 139 5.82 -22.67 -10.29
N TYR A 140 5.90 -21.47 -9.74
CA TYR A 140 5.71 -20.23 -10.48
C TYR A 140 7.00 -19.63 -11.00
N LEU A 141 8.17 -20.00 -10.48
CA LEU A 141 9.44 -19.41 -10.88
C LEU A 141 10.16 -20.27 -11.92
N GLY A 142 10.23 -19.79 -13.17
CA GLY A 142 10.95 -20.48 -14.24
C GLY A 142 12.47 -20.54 -14.01
N VAL A 143 13.09 -21.67 -14.34
CA VAL A 143 14.56 -21.81 -14.45
C VAL A 143 15.10 -21.17 -15.74
N GLU A 144 16.38 -20.79 -15.77
CA GLU A 144 17.06 -20.13 -16.92
C GLU A 144 16.93 -20.91 -18.25
N ASN A 145 16.80 -22.24 -18.19
CA ASN A 145 16.54 -23.10 -19.36
C ASN A 145 15.05 -23.18 -19.76
N SER A 146 14.10 -22.94 -18.85
CA SER A 146 12.67 -22.86 -19.16
C SER A 146 12.33 -21.57 -19.92
N SER A 147 13.04 -20.48 -19.62
CA SER A 147 12.97 -19.22 -20.35
C SER A 147 13.50 -19.27 -21.79
N ARG A 148 14.23 -20.33 -22.18
CA ARG A 148 14.64 -20.53 -23.59
C ARG A 148 13.52 -21.05 -24.48
N LEU A 149 12.47 -21.64 -23.90
CA LEU A 149 11.29 -22.13 -24.63
C LEU A 149 10.16 -21.09 -24.72
N SER A 150 10.30 -19.94 -24.05
CA SER A 150 9.35 -18.84 -24.11
C SER A 150 10.06 -17.51 -24.40
N TYR A 151 9.91 -17.03 -25.64
CA TYR A 151 10.02 -15.63 -26.08
C TYR A 151 11.26 -14.81 -25.62
N ASP A 152 12.12 -14.50 -26.60
CA ASP A 152 13.01 -13.32 -26.73
C ASP A 152 13.55 -12.68 -25.43
N LEU A 153 14.82 -13.00 -25.13
CA LEU A 153 15.60 -12.63 -23.94
C LEU A 153 16.11 -11.16 -23.91
N ASN A 154 15.53 -10.26 -24.69
CA ASN A 154 16.03 -8.89 -24.82
C ASN A 154 15.46 -7.87 -23.80
N ASP A 155 14.57 -8.29 -22.89
CA ASP A 155 13.98 -7.40 -21.89
C ASP A 155 13.93 -8.07 -20.50
N LYS A 156 14.93 -7.77 -19.67
CA LYS A 156 15.16 -8.35 -18.33
C LYS A 156 14.24 -7.77 -17.26
N ASP A 157 13.46 -6.75 -17.59
CA ASP A 157 12.69 -5.96 -16.62
C ASP A 157 11.20 -6.33 -16.54
N ASP A 158 10.73 -7.29 -17.35
CA ASP A 158 9.37 -7.84 -17.24
C ASP A 158 9.32 -9.11 -16.36
N PRO A 159 8.84 -9.01 -15.11
CA PRO A 159 8.78 -10.14 -14.19
C PRO A 159 7.80 -11.22 -14.66
N ALA A 160 6.83 -10.88 -15.53
CA ALA A 160 5.85 -11.83 -16.04
C ALA A 160 6.46 -12.88 -16.96
N LYS A 161 7.65 -12.62 -17.53
CA LYS A 161 8.37 -13.58 -18.39
C LYS A 161 9.03 -14.73 -17.62
N PHE A 162 9.40 -14.50 -16.36
CA PHE A 162 9.96 -15.54 -15.48
C PHE A 162 8.86 -16.27 -14.69
N LEU A 163 7.76 -15.57 -14.41
CA LEU A 163 6.60 -16.16 -13.75
C LEU A 163 5.90 -17.14 -14.70
N PHE A 164 5.42 -18.26 -14.16
CA PHE A 164 4.80 -19.38 -14.88
C PHE A 164 5.73 -20.17 -15.82
N GLY A 165 7.04 -19.87 -15.86
CA GLY A 165 7.98 -20.57 -16.74
C GLY A 165 8.01 -22.09 -16.51
N ASN A 166 8.07 -22.52 -15.25
CA ASN A 166 8.02 -23.93 -14.89
C ASN A 166 6.67 -24.59 -15.21
N ILE A 167 5.55 -23.92 -14.90
CA ILE A 167 4.21 -24.41 -15.32
C ILE A 167 4.15 -24.62 -16.84
N ASN A 168 4.65 -23.66 -17.62
CA ASN A 168 4.64 -23.77 -19.09
C ASN A 168 5.50 -24.94 -19.56
N TYR A 169 6.69 -25.10 -18.99
CA TYR A 169 7.61 -26.20 -19.29
C TYR A 169 7.00 -27.56 -18.93
N TRP A 170 6.49 -27.73 -17.72
CA TRP A 170 5.88 -28.98 -17.27
C TRP A 170 4.58 -29.28 -17.99
N THR A 171 3.80 -28.28 -18.40
CA THR A 171 2.63 -28.49 -19.27
C THR A 171 3.02 -29.20 -20.56
N HIS A 172 4.16 -28.83 -21.14
CA HIS A 172 4.66 -29.50 -22.34
C HIS A 172 5.11 -30.93 -22.04
N GLN A 173 5.85 -31.16 -20.95
CA GLN A 173 6.27 -32.50 -20.54
C GLN A 173 5.07 -33.42 -20.28
N ILE A 174 4.10 -32.96 -19.51
CA ILE A 174 2.88 -33.70 -19.19
C ILE A 174 2.13 -34.11 -20.46
N LYS A 175 2.05 -33.22 -21.45
CA LYS A 175 1.44 -33.56 -22.74
C LYS A 175 2.16 -34.74 -23.40
N LEU A 176 3.49 -34.71 -23.46
CA LEU A 176 4.31 -35.77 -24.05
C LEU A 176 4.18 -37.09 -23.28
N ASP A 177 4.16 -37.01 -21.94
CA ASP A 177 4.01 -38.19 -21.08
C ASP A 177 2.65 -38.86 -21.31
N LEU A 178 1.57 -38.08 -21.45
CA LEU A 178 0.22 -38.59 -21.74
C LEU A 178 0.12 -39.16 -23.16
N ASP A 179 0.71 -38.47 -24.15
CA ASP A 179 0.80 -38.96 -25.53
C ASP A 179 1.53 -40.32 -25.59
N ALA A 180 2.60 -40.49 -24.80
CA ALA A 180 3.35 -41.74 -24.71
C ALA A 180 2.59 -42.89 -24.03
N GLU A 181 1.65 -42.59 -23.14
CA GLU A 181 0.77 -43.55 -22.49
C GLU A 181 -0.43 -43.96 -23.37
N GLY A 182 -0.53 -43.43 -24.58
CA GLY A 182 -1.63 -43.69 -25.50
C GLY A 182 -2.89 -42.87 -25.23
N GLU A 183 -2.82 -41.91 -24.31
CA GLU A 183 -3.85 -40.88 -24.16
C GLU A 183 -3.62 -39.76 -25.17
N ASN A 184 -4.67 -39.05 -25.58
CA ASN A 184 -4.50 -37.85 -26.40
C ASN A 184 -4.19 -36.68 -25.47
N GLY A 185 -2.91 -36.45 -25.15
CA GLY A 185 -2.46 -35.49 -24.13
C GLY A 185 -2.97 -34.06 -24.37
N LEU A 186 -3.29 -33.71 -25.61
CA LEU A 186 -3.91 -32.43 -25.96
C LEU A 186 -5.28 -32.21 -25.31
N LEU A 187 -6.04 -33.27 -25.04
CA LEU A 187 -7.35 -33.20 -24.36
C LEU A 187 -7.24 -32.94 -22.86
N HIS A 188 -6.05 -33.12 -22.28
CA HIS A 188 -5.84 -33.07 -20.84
C HIS A 188 -5.24 -31.76 -20.36
N ILE A 189 -4.38 -31.15 -21.17
CA ILE A 189 -3.64 -29.92 -20.85
C ILE A 189 -4.49 -28.65 -21.04
N PRO A 190 -4.14 -27.53 -20.39
CA PRO A 190 -4.78 -26.25 -20.65
C PRO A 190 -4.56 -25.77 -22.09
N ASP A 191 -5.64 -25.28 -22.71
CA ASP A 191 -5.60 -24.54 -23.97
C ASP A 191 -5.03 -23.12 -23.78
N THR A 192 -4.90 -22.38 -24.87
CA THR A 192 -4.36 -20.99 -24.83
C THR A 192 -5.26 -20.06 -24.03
N ASP A 193 -6.58 -20.24 -24.10
CA ASP A 193 -7.57 -19.38 -23.46
C ASP A 193 -7.54 -19.57 -21.94
N PHE A 194 -7.49 -20.82 -21.47
CA PHE A 194 -7.36 -21.15 -20.07
C PHE A 194 -6.02 -20.70 -19.49
N LYS A 195 -4.91 -20.85 -20.24
CA LYS A 195 -3.60 -20.34 -19.80
C LYS A 195 -3.64 -18.83 -19.55
N ALA A 196 -4.18 -18.06 -20.50
CA ALA A 196 -4.30 -16.62 -20.36
C ALA A 196 -5.21 -16.23 -19.19
N PHE A 197 -6.37 -16.90 -19.06
CA PHE A 197 -7.30 -16.70 -17.95
C PHE A 197 -6.66 -16.99 -16.58
N TYR A 198 -5.99 -18.14 -16.45
CA TYR A 198 -5.31 -18.53 -15.22
C TYR A 198 -4.22 -17.53 -14.83
N GLN A 199 -3.34 -17.17 -15.76
CA GLN A 199 -2.27 -16.21 -15.51
C GLN A 199 -2.83 -14.85 -15.09
N GLN A 200 -3.87 -14.37 -15.77
CA GLN A 200 -4.51 -13.10 -15.44
C GLN A 200 -5.12 -13.12 -14.04
N GLU A 201 -5.84 -14.19 -13.68
CA GLU A 201 -6.48 -14.31 -12.38
C GLU A 201 -5.45 -14.40 -11.24
N MET A 202 -4.40 -15.19 -11.45
CA MET A 202 -3.28 -15.32 -10.53
C MET A 202 -2.55 -13.98 -10.33
N LEU A 203 -2.17 -13.29 -11.41
CA LEU A 203 -1.49 -11.99 -11.34
C LEU A 203 -2.39 -10.90 -10.73
N ARG A 204 -3.70 -10.94 -10.99
CA ARG A 204 -4.68 -10.05 -10.35
C ARG A 204 -4.73 -10.26 -8.84
N SER A 205 -4.63 -11.51 -8.39
CA SER A 205 -4.69 -11.87 -6.96
C SER A 205 -3.50 -11.32 -6.15
N ILE A 206 -2.34 -11.13 -6.78
CA ILE A 206 -1.13 -10.58 -6.14
C ILE A 206 -0.83 -9.13 -6.54
N GLY A 207 -1.53 -8.56 -7.53
CA GLY A 207 -1.23 -7.24 -8.10
C GLY A 207 -1.35 -6.08 -7.10
N ALA A 208 -2.14 -6.24 -6.04
CA ALA A 208 -2.25 -5.29 -4.94
C ALA A 208 -1.17 -5.49 -3.85
N SER A 209 -0.45 -6.62 -3.85
CA SER A 209 0.58 -6.92 -2.87
C SER A 209 1.85 -6.13 -3.17
N ARG A 210 2.27 -5.31 -2.20
CA ARG A 210 3.51 -4.52 -2.27
C ARG A 210 4.46 -4.79 -1.11
N SER A 211 4.05 -5.60 -0.13
CA SER A 211 4.72 -5.87 1.14
C SER A 211 5.98 -6.74 1.00
N CYS A 212 6.97 -6.28 0.21
CA CYS A 212 8.18 -7.02 -0.15
C CYS A 212 9.47 -6.30 0.22
N ILE A 213 9.41 -5.30 1.09
CA ILE A 213 10.59 -4.69 1.72
C ILE A 213 10.81 -5.42 3.05
N ALA A 214 11.89 -6.20 3.09
CA ALA A 214 12.41 -6.88 4.26
C ALA A 214 13.90 -6.56 4.36
N ILE A 215 14.39 -6.20 5.54
CA ILE A 215 15.82 -5.94 5.77
C ILE A 215 16.55 -7.27 5.94
N ASP A 216 15.99 -8.12 6.79
CA ASP A 216 16.41 -9.50 6.94
C ASP A 216 15.40 -10.40 6.21
N GLY A 217 15.88 -11.42 5.49
CA GLY A 217 15.00 -12.35 4.79
C GLY A 217 14.24 -13.21 5.80
N ASP A 218 12.91 -13.15 5.78
CA ASP A 218 12.07 -13.91 6.71
C ASP A 218 10.67 -14.19 6.12
N TYR A 219 9.89 -14.98 6.84
CA TYR A 219 8.50 -15.30 6.53
C TYR A 219 7.58 -14.22 7.06
N TYR A 220 6.86 -13.56 6.14
CA TYR A 220 5.90 -12.51 6.47
C TYR A 220 4.51 -12.85 5.96
N GLY A 221 3.50 -12.25 6.59
CA GLY A 221 2.10 -12.47 6.25
C GLY A 221 1.32 -13.14 7.39
N THR A 222 0.03 -13.36 7.15
CA THR A 222 -0.87 -13.86 8.18
C THR A 222 -0.58 -15.33 8.52
N PRO A 223 -0.92 -15.80 9.73
CA PRO A 223 -0.76 -17.20 10.11
C PRO A 223 -1.37 -18.15 9.08
N GLY A 224 -0.58 -19.11 8.60
CA GLY A 224 -1.00 -20.06 7.56
C GLY A 224 -0.90 -19.56 6.11
N GLN A 225 -0.61 -18.27 5.88
CA GLN A 225 -0.37 -17.69 4.55
C GLN A 225 0.98 -16.94 4.45
N GLN A 226 1.96 -17.34 5.25
CA GLN A 226 3.25 -16.68 5.31
C GLN A 226 4.10 -16.98 4.07
N THR A 227 4.72 -15.96 3.49
CA THR A 227 5.64 -16.07 2.36
C THR A 227 7.03 -15.63 2.78
N TYR A 228 8.05 -16.37 2.37
CA TYR A 228 9.42 -15.89 2.52
C TYR A 228 9.67 -14.71 1.59
N ILE A 229 10.06 -13.57 2.15
CA ILE A 229 10.41 -12.37 1.38
C ILE A 229 11.93 -12.22 1.38
N GLN A 230 12.50 -12.08 0.19
CA GLN A 230 13.94 -11.92 0.03
C GLN A 230 14.42 -10.62 0.68
N PRO A 231 15.61 -10.61 1.31
CA PRO A 231 16.17 -9.40 1.88
C PRO A 231 16.42 -8.35 0.79
N LYS A 232 16.20 -7.09 1.13
CA LYS A 232 16.39 -5.94 0.24
C LYS A 232 17.53 -5.09 0.76
N THR A 233 18.46 -4.73 -0.13
CA THR A 233 19.56 -3.84 0.24
C THR A 233 19.24 -2.39 -0.07
N TRP A 234 19.93 -1.47 0.60
CA TRP A 234 19.83 -0.05 0.27
C TRP A 234 20.27 0.23 -1.18
N GLY A 235 21.25 -0.53 -1.67
CA GLY A 235 21.69 -0.46 -3.07
C GLY A 235 20.57 -0.77 -4.06
N ASP A 236 19.71 -1.74 -3.76
CA ASP A 236 18.57 -2.08 -4.61
C ASP A 236 17.51 -0.98 -4.63
N ALA A 237 17.34 -0.25 -3.52
CA ALA A 237 16.46 0.91 -3.47
C ALA A 237 16.94 2.04 -4.40
N TRP A 238 18.24 2.33 -4.44
CA TRP A 238 18.79 3.33 -5.37
C TRP A 238 18.64 2.96 -6.84
N LYS A 239 18.69 1.66 -7.17
CA LYS A 239 18.43 1.17 -8.54
C LYS A 239 16.96 1.41 -8.96
N LYS A 240 16.03 1.39 -8.01
CA LYS A 240 14.61 1.62 -8.25
C LYS A 240 14.25 3.10 -8.38
N GLY A 241 14.96 3.98 -7.69
CA GLY A 241 14.82 5.43 -7.85
C GLY A 241 15.39 6.25 -6.70
N LEU A 242 15.41 7.58 -6.91
CA LEU A 242 15.94 8.53 -5.93
C LEU A 242 15.10 8.55 -4.65
N LEU A 243 13.76 8.55 -4.77
CA LEU A 243 12.86 8.59 -3.62
C LEU A 243 12.93 7.28 -2.83
N GLU A 244 13.08 6.18 -3.54
CA GLU A 244 13.22 4.83 -3.02
C GLU A 244 14.44 4.71 -2.13
N GLY A 245 15.61 5.10 -2.65
CA GLY A 245 16.87 5.10 -1.92
C GLY A 245 16.89 6.13 -0.79
N LEU A 246 16.42 7.36 -1.03
CA LEU A 246 16.58 8.44 -0.05
C LEU A 246 15.59 8.36 1.12
N PHE A 247 14.35 7.89 0.87
CA PHE A 247 13.28 7.99 1.86
C PHE A 247 12.48 6.70 2.06
N VAL A 248 12.04 6.00 1.00
CA VAL A 248 11.17 4.82 1.15
C VAL A 248 11.89 3.71 1.91
N TYR A 249 13.06 3.28 1.43
CA TYR A 249 13.80 2.18 2.04
C TYR A 249 14.26 2.49 3.46
N PRO A 250 14.86 3.66 3.76
CA PRO A 250 15.21 3.99 5.15
C PRO A 250 14.00 4.05 6.09
N THR A 251 12.85 4.53 5.60
CA THR A 251 11.62 4.55 6.42
C THR A 251 11.13 3.13 6.71
N ALA A 252 11.13 2.25 5.70
CA ALA A 252 10.76 0.84 5.88
C ALA A 252 11.75 0.11 6.81
N ALA A 253 13.05 0.35 6.65
CA ALA A 253 14.09 -0.20 7.51
C ALA A 253 13.91 0.22 8.97
N LEU A 254 13.56 1.49 9.23
CA LEU A 254 13.25 1.96 10.58
C LEU A 254 11.99 1.30 11.15
N ILE A 255 10.95 1.10 10.34
CA ILE A 255 9.74 0.40 10.77
C ILE A 255 10.08 -1.02 11.21
N GLU A 256 10.84 -1.76 10.40
CA GLU A 256 11.25 -3.12 10.71
C GLU A 256 12.13 -3.18 11.96
N PHE A 257 13.17 -2.34 12.00
CA PHE A 257 14.07 -2.24 13.15
C PHE A 257 13.32 -1.97 14.45
N PHE A 258 12.43 -0.98 14.48
CA PHE A 258 11.68 -0.67 15.70
C PHE A 258 10.61 -1.72 16.02
N THR A 259 10.03 -2.37 15.01
CA THR A 259 9.08 -3.46 15.26
C THR A 259 9.77 -4.61 15.97
N GLN A 260 10.93 -5.03 15.47
CA GLN A 260 11.75 -6.06 16.11
C GLN A 260 12.23 -5.63 17.50
N ALA A 261 12.69 -4.37 17.66
CA ALA A 261 13.20 -3.86 18.93
C ALA A 261 12.11 -3.72 20.02
N PHE A 262 10.88 -3.36 19.64
CA PHE A 262 9.77 -3.26 20.59
C PHE A 262 9.17 -4.61 20.96
N GLY A 263 9.21 -5.59 20.06
CA GLY A 263 8.54 -6.86 20.24
C GLY A 263 7.03 -6.70 20.44
N GLY A 264 6.37 -7.71 21.02
CA GLY A 264 4.94 -7.63 21.34
C GLY A 264 4.02 -7.61 20.11
N GLU A 265 4.40 -8.34 19.06
CA GLU A 265 3.60 -8.58 17.84
C GLU A 265 3.05 -7.25 17.26
N GLY A 266 1.74 -7.16 17.04
CA GLY A 266 1.10 -5.99 16.44
C GLY A 266 1.33 -4.68 17.20
N TRP A 267 1.51 -4.71 18.54
CA TRP A 267 1.79 -3.49 19.30
C TRP A 267 3.18 -2.94 19.03
N GLY A 268 4.15 -3.82 18.78
CA GLY A 268 5.48 -3.42 18.30
C GLY A 268 5.38 -2.67 16.98
N GLN A 269 4.54 -3.15 16.06
CA GLN A 269 4.30 -2.48 14.78
C GLN A 269 3.67 -1.09 14.95
N VAL A 270 2.67 -0.95 15.83
CA VAL A 270 2.04 0.35 16.15
C VAL A 270 3.07 1.31 16.74
N GLY A 271 3.86 0.84 17.72
CA GLY A 271 4.93 1.62 18.33
C GLY A 271 5.96 2.08 17.30
N ALA A 272 6.37 1.20 16.40
CA ALA A 272 7.30 1.50 15.32
C ALA A 272 6.75 2.59 14.41
N ILE A 273 5.48 2.48 13.97
CA ILE A 273 4.83 3.50 13.16
C ILE A 273 4.78 4.84 13.89
N VAL A 274 4.42 4.87 15.18
CA VAL A 274 4.38 6.10 15.98
C VAL A 274 5.76 6.75 16.04
N LEU A 275 6.81 5.99 16.37
CA LEU A 275 8.16 6.51 16.52
C LEU A 275 8.74 7.00 15.18
N VAL A 276 8.57 6.21 14.11
CA VAL A 276 8.99 6.62 12.76
C VAL A 276 8.23 7.87 12.32
N THR A 277 6.94 7.98 12.63
CA THR A 277 6.16 9.19 12.36
C THR A 277 6.75 10.40 13.09
N LEU A 278 7.13 10.26 14.37
CA LEU A 278 7.77 11.33 15.14
C LEU A 278 9.11 11.75 14.54
N ILE A 279 9.93 10.80 14.10
CA ILE A 279 11.23 11.06 13.47
C ILE A 279 11.05 11.82 12.15
N VAL A 280 10.25 11.27 11.23
CA VAL A 280 10.01 11.85 9.90
C VAL A 280 9.37 13.23 10.03
N ARG A 281 8.35 13.38 10.89
CA ARG A 281 7.71 14.67 11.16
C ARG A 281 8.63 15.65 11.88
N GLY A 282 9.49 15.18 12.78
CA GLY A 282 10.48 15.99 13.47
C GLY A 282 11.47 16.64 12.49
N ILE A 283 12.09 15.82 11.63
CA ILE A 283 12.97 16.29 10.55
C ILE A 283 12.22 17.30 9.66
N MET A 284 10.98 16.99 9.31
CA MET A 284 10.13 17.88 8.53
C MET A 284 9.87 19.23 9.18
N ILE A 285 9.55 19.24 10.47
CA ILE A 285 9.31 20.47 11.22
C ILE A 285 10.59 21.30 11.23
N LEU A 286 11.76 20.69 11.44
CA LEU A 286 13.04 21.42 11.39
C LEU A 286 13.28 22.08 10.03
N LEU A 287 13.04 21.36 8.93
CA LEU A 287 13.19 21.88 7.57
C LEU A 287 12.16 22.97 7.23
N THR A 288 10.92 22.83 7.72
CA THR A 288 9.80 23.70 7.35
C THR A 288 9.52 24.82 8.35
N LEU A 289 10.20 24.86 9.51
CA LEU A 289 9.92 25.80 10.60
C LEU A 289 9.83 27.25 10.14
N ARG A 290 10.80 27.71 9.34
CA ARG A 290 10.83 29.08 8.79
C ARG A 290 9.63 29.37 7.89
N SER A 291 9.24 28.39 7.08
CA SER A 291 8.05 28.50 6.23
C SER A 291 6.77 28.54 7.05
N THR A 292 6.63 27.66 8.04
CA THR A 292 5.48 27.65 8.95
C THR A 292 5.35 28.98 9.68
N ILE A 293 6.45 29.55 10.21
CA ILE A 293 6.43 30.88 10.84
C ILE A 293 5.95 31.95 9.85
N SER A 294 6.45 31.95 8.61
CA SER A 294 6.00 32.89 7.56
C SER A 294 4.50 32.77 7.29
N GLN A 295 3.97 31.54 7.20
CA GLN A 295 2.55 31.28 6.99
C GLN A 295 1.69 31.75 8.16
N GLN A 296 2.19 31.61 9.38
CA GLN A 296 1.51 32.10 10.58
C GLN A 296 1.52 33.63 10.69
N LYS A 297 2.62 34.29 10.28
CA LYS A 297 2.66 35.75 10.14
C LYS A 297 1.67 36.25 9.08
N MET A 298 1.60 35.59 7.92
CA MET A 298 0.60 35.88 6.88
C MET A 298 -0.83 35.78 7.42
N THR A 299 -1.07 34.76 8.24
CA THR A 299 -2.34 34.56 8.93
C THR A 299 -2.64 35.69 9.92
N ALA A 300 -1.64 36.16 10.66
CA ALA A 300 -1.78 37.29 11.58
C ALA A 300 -2.08 38.62 10.86
N LEU A 301 -1.71 38.74 9.58
CA LEU A 301 -2.02 39.89 8.70
C LEU A 301 -3.38 39.80 8.00
N GLN A 302 -4.12 38.69 8.13
CA GLN A 302 -5.49 38.59 7.61
C GLN A 302 -6.39 39.81 7.92
N PRO A 303 -6.44 40.39 9.14
CA PRO A 303 -7.26 41.56 9.40
C PRO A 303 -6.89 42.78 8.53
N GLU A 304 -5.61 43.01 8.27
CA GLU A 304 -5.14 44.10 7.41
C GLU A 304 -5.39 43.78 5.93
N MET A 305 -5.24 42.52 5.55
CA MET A 305 -5.60 42.04 4.21
C MET A 305 -7.09 42.23 3.92
N GLU A 306 -7.97 42.02 4.90
CA GLU A 306 -9.41 42.27 4.76
C GLU A 306 -9.73 43.75 4.59
N LYS A 307 -9.08 44.63 5.37
CA LYS A 307 -9.18 46.09 5.19
C LYS A 307 -8.68 46.53 3.82
N LEU A 308 -7.59 45.94 3.34
CA LEU A 308 -7.04 46.23 2.01
C LEU A 308 -8.02 45.80 0.91
N GLN A 309 -8.62 44.62 1.02
CA GLN A 309 -9.61 44.12 0.07
C GLN A 309 -10.87 44.99 0.03
N GLN A 310 -11.27 45.60 1.15
CA GLN A 310 -12.38 46.57 1.19
C GLN A 310 -12.11 47.85 0.39
N LYS A 311 -10.84 48.25 0.21
CA LYS A 311 -10.49 49.38 -0.67
C LYS A 311 -10.68 49.07 -2.16
N TYR A 312 -10.84 47.80 -2.54
CA TYR A 312 -10.98 47.35 -3.93
C TYR A 312 -12.20 46.42 -4.10
N PRO A 313 -13.44 46.92 -3.94
CA PRO A 313 -14.65 46.11 -3.93
C PRO A 313 -14.94 45.43 -5.28
N ASN A 314 -14.55 46.03 -6.41
CA ASN A 314 -14.84 45.49 -7.75
C ASN A 314 -13.73 44.60 -8.30
N SER A 315 -12.69 44.29 -7.52
CA SER A 315 -11.59 43.40 -7.89
C SER A 315 -12.00 41.98 -8.34
N HIS A 316 -13.25 41.59 -8.08
CA HIS A 316 -13.82 40.31 -8.52
C HIS A 316 -14.40 40.33 -9.95
N VAL A 317 -14.60 41.53 -10.53
CA VAL A 317 -15.16 41.76 -11.88
C VAL A 317 -14.17 42.54 -12.75
N ASN A 318 -13.48 43.54 -12.19
CA ASN A 318 -12.55 44.42 -12.88
C ASN A 318 -11.10 43.90 -12.78
N ASN A 319 -10.49 43.62 -13.93
CA ASN A 319 -9.11 43.12 -14.03
C ASN A 319 -8.06 44.14 -13.56
N TYR A 320 -8.31 45.44 -13.72
CA TYR A 320 -7.41 46.50 -13.27
C TYR A 320 -7.39 46.58 -11.73
N GLU A 321 -8.56 46.63 -11.09
CA GLU A 321 -8.65 46.60 -9.62
C GLU A 321 -8.09 45.29 -9.04
N LYS A 322 -8.22 44.17 -9.75
CA LYS A 322 -7.63 42.89 -9.36
C LYS A 322 -6.09 42.94 -9.35
N GLN A 323 -5.48 43.55 -10.37
CA GLN A 323 -4.03 43.71 -10.44
C GLN A 323 -3.53 44.69 -9.37
N ALA A 324 -4.22 45.82 -9.17
CA ALA A 324 -3.89 46.79 -8.13
C ALA A 324 -3.98 46.17 -6.73
N LEU A 325 -5.02 45.38 -6.47
CA LEU A 325 -5.16 44.62 -5.22
C LEU A 325 -3.99 43.64 -5.05
N ALA A 326 -3.61 42.88 -6.07
CA ALA A 326 -2.51 41.92 -5.98
C ALA A 326 -1.15 42.62 -5.68
N GLN A 327 -0.90 43.79 -6.27
CA GLN A 327 0.30 44.59 -6.00
C GLN A 327 0.30 45.11 -4.55
N ALA A 328 -0.80 45.70 -4.11
CA ALA A 328 -0.91 46.22 -2.74
C ALA A 328 -0.80 45.11 -1.68
N GLN A 329 -1.32 43.91 -1.96
CA GLN A 329 -1.15 42.74 -1.11
C GLN A 329 0.32 42.32 -1.00
N MET A 330 1.04 42.30 -2.13
CA MET A 330 2.46 41.97 -2.14
C MET A 330 3.29 43.01 -1.39
N GLU A 331 2.96 44.30 -1.53
CA GLU A 331 3.61 45.37 -0.78
C GLU A 331 3.37 45.25 0.73
N LEU A 332 2.14 44.93 1.15
CA LEU A 332 1.81 44.68 2.55
C LEU A 332 2.65 43.52 3.13
N TYR A 333 2.80 42.43 2.38
CA TYR A 333 3.65 41.31 2.80
C TYR A 333 5.12 41.71 2.88
N LYS A 334 5.63 42.49 1.92
CA LYS A 334 7.02 43.00 1.95
C LYS A 334 7.27 43.88 3.17
N LYS A 335 6.35 44.82 3.48
CA LYS A 335 6.45 45.70 4.66
C LYS A 335 6.52 44.93 5.97
N HIS A 336 5.86 43.78 6.05
CA HIS A 336 5.84 42.93 7.25
C HIS A 336 6.83 41.76 7.20
N GLY A 337 7.74 41.73 6.22
CA GLY A 337 8.76 40.68 6.08
C GLY A 337 8.18 39.27 5.87
N VAL A 338 6.97 39.15 5.32
CA VAL A 338 6.31 37.88 5.03
C VAL A 338 6.65 37.45 3.62
N LYS A 339 7.07 36.19 3.45
CA LYS A 339 7.37 35.60 2.14
C LYS A 339 6.22 34.66 1.74
N PRO A 340 5.33 35.04 0.81
CA PRO A 340 4.20 34.19 0.39
C PRO A 340 4.65 32.88 -0.25
N MET A 341 5.76 32.89 -1.00
CA MET A 341 6.29 31.67 -1.62
C MET A 341 6.87 30.68 -0.61
N ALA A 342 7.19 31.12 0.62
CA ALA A 342 7.65 30.20 1.65
C ALA A 342 6.58 29.14 1.94
N SER A 343 5.28 29.48 1.91
CA SER A 343 4.22 28.48 2.17
C SER A 343 4.11 27.40 1.09
N LEU A 344 4.59 27.67 -0.13
CA LEU A 344 4.65 26.65 -1.19
C LEU A 344 5.73 25.59 -0.88
N LEU A 345 6.82 25.96 -0.21
CA LEU A 345 7.88 25.03 0.17
C LEU A 345 7.37 23.89 1.04
N VAL A 346 6.48 24.16 2.00
CA VAL A 346 5.88 23.11 2.85
C VAL A 346 5.15 22.09 2.00
N PHE A 347 4.40 22.53 0.99
CA PHE A 347 3.69 21.62 0.09
C PHE A 347 4.65 20.79 -0.78
N ILE A 348 5.67 21.44 -1.36
CA ILE A 348 6.69 20.77 -2.18
C ILE A 348 7.42 19.69 -1.39
N VAL A 349 7.73 19.95 -0.12
CA VAL A 349 8.43 18.97 0.73
C VAL A 349 7.46 17.90 1.27
N GLN A 350 6.20 18.25 1.52
CA GLN A 350 5.19 17.34 2.07
C GLN A 350 4.79 16.22 1.11
N MET A 351 4.74 16.48 -0.21
CA MET A 351 4.31 15.50 -1.20
C MET A 351 5.29 14.32 -1.35
N PRO A 352 6.61 14.52 -1.59
CA PRO A 352 7.59 13.43 -1.62
C PRO A 352 7.58 12.59 -0.35
N ILE A 353 7.41 13.22 0.81
CA ILE A 353 7.41 12.50 2.09
C ILE A 353 6.13 11.70 2.28
N PHE A 354 4.98 12.21 1.85
CA PHE A 354 3.76 11.41 1.82
C PHE A 354 3.95 10.17 0.94
N ILE A 355 4.46 10.35 -0.28
CA ILE A 355 4.77 9.26 -1.22
C ILE A 355 5.74 8.26 -0.57
N SER A 356 6.76 8.75 0.12
CA SER A 356 7.79 7.93 0.75
C SER A 356 7.26 7.10 1.92
N VAL A 357 6.51 7.73 2.83
CA VAL A 357 5.87 7.03 3.95
C VAL A 357 4.83 6.04 3.43
N TRP A 358 4.05 6.43 2.42
CA TRP A 358 3.10 5.51 1.79
C TRP A 358 3.79 4.30 1.17
N GLY A 359 4.87 4.51 0.41
CA GLY A 359 5.69 3.45 -0.16
C GLY A 359 6.30 2.55 0.90
N ALA A 360 6.76 3.11 2.02
CA ALA A 360 7.30 2.34 3.13
C ALA A 360 6.21 1.52 3.84
N MET A 361 5.07 2.12 4.17
CA MET A 361 3.97 1.46 4.88
C MET A 361 3.28 0.39 4.05
N THR A 362 3.15 0.58 2.73
CA THR A 362 2.64 -0.44 1.81
C THR A 362 3.70 -1.47 1.42
N GLY A 363 4.97 -1.07 1.47
CA GLY A 363 6.11 -1.87 1.05
C GLY A 363 6.66 -2.80 2.14
N SER A 364 6.55 -2.41 3.42
CA SER A 364 7.17 -3.16 4.52
C SER A 364 6.47 -4.50 4.73
N ALA A 365 7.23 -5.59 4.59
CA ALA A 365 6.73 -6.95 4.78
C ALA A 365 6.29 -7.20 6.23
N VAL A 366 7.02 -6.63 7.20
CA VAL A 366 6.73 -6.77 8.63
C VAL A 366 5.29 -6.37 8.98
N LEU A 367 4.76 -5.29 8.40
CA LEU A 367 3.42 -4.77 8.67
C LEU A 367 2.28 -5.67 8.16
N ALA A 368 2.60 -6.72 7.40
CA ALA A 368 1.63 -7.71 6.94
C ALA A 368 1.49 -8.91 7.85
N SER A 369 2.32 -9.04 8.89
CA SER A 369 2.45 -10.29 9.64
C SER A 369 1.58 -10.35 10.89
N ASP A 370 1.48 -9.25 11.63
CA ASP A 370 0.77 -9.22 12.90
C ASP A 370 -0.52 -8.39 12.83
N GLU A 371 -1.46 -8.74 13.70
CA GLU A 371 -2.70 -8.01 13.89
C GLU A 371 -2.72 -7.24 15.21
N VAL A 372 -3.47 -6.14 15.21
CA VAL A 372 -3.76 -5.35 16.41
C VAL A 372 -5.26 -5.36 16.60
N PHE A 373 -5.73 -5.95 17.70
CA PHE A 373 -7.17 -6.13 17.95
C PHE A 373 -7.91 -6.72 16.73
N GLY A 374 -7.32 -7.75 16.10
CA GLY A 374 -7.85 -8.43 14.93
C GLY A 374 -7.62 -7.74 13.57
N LEU A 375 -6.99 -6.55 13.53
CA LEU A 375 -6.72 -5.83 12.29
C LEU A 375 -5.23 -5.86 11.91
N TYR A 376 -4.92 -6.45 10.76
CA TYR A 376 -3.58 -6.38 10.16
C TYR A 376 -3.30 -4.97 9.63
N LEU A 377 -2.12 -4.43 9.91
CA LEU A 377 -1.78 -3.05 9.56
C LEU A 377 -1.58 -2.82 8.05
N SER A 378 -1.33 -3.89 7.30
CA SER A 378 -1.32 -3.92 5.83
C SER A 378 -2.72 -3.85 5.19
N THR A 379 -3.79 -4.18 5.93
CA THR A 379 -5.15 -4.27 5.37
C THR A 379 -5.69 -2.89 5.02
N PRO A 380 -6.27 -2.69 3.81
CA PRO A 380 -6.94 -1.44 3.47
C PRO A 380 -8.11 -1.15 4.43
N LEU A 381 -8.11 0.03 5.05
CA LEU A 381 -9.11 0.43 6.06
C LEU A 381 -10.56 0.29 5.56
N GLY A 382 -10.82 0.68 4.32
CA GLY A 382 -12.15 0.57 3.72
C GLY A 382 -12.62 -0.87 3.58
N SER A 383 -11.72 -1.79 3.24
CA SER A 383 -12.06 -3.23 3.15
C SER A 383 -12.44 -3.79 4.53
N ALA A 384 -11.66 -3.48 5.57
CA ALA A 384 -11.94 -3.91 6.93
C ALA A 384 -13.23 -3.32 7.53
N MET A 385 -13.65 -2.13 7.07
CA MET A 385 -14.91 -1.50 7.51
C MET A 385 -16.16 -2.03 6.79
N VAL A 386 -16.03 -2.75 5.67
CA VAL A 386 -17.18 -3.29 4.90
C VAL A 386 -17.24 -4.80 4.81
N SER A 387 -16.15 -5.51 5.09
CA SER A 387 -16.15 -6.96 5.26
C SER A 387 -16.38 -7.32 6.72
N ASN A 388 -16.88 -8.55 6.98
CA ASN A 388 -16.93 -9.16 8.31
C ASN A 388 -17.47 -8.24 9.42
N TRP A 389 -18.70 -7.74 9.23
CA TRP A 389 -19.29 -6.74 10.11
C TRP A 389 -19.32 -7.23 11.57
N PHE A 390 -19.05 -6.30 12.49
CA PHE A 390 -19.01 -6.54 13.95
C PHE A 390 -17.91 -7.50 14.44
N SER A 391 -16.97 -7.90 13.58
CA SER A 391 -15.75 -8.58 14.00
C SER A 391 -14.80 -7.64 14.78
N PRO A 392 -13.81 -8.17 15.51
CA PRO A 392 -12.80 -7.34 16.18
C PRO A 392 -12.07 -6.39 15.20
N SER A 393 -11.71 -6.88 14.02
CA SER A 393 -11.03 -6.11 12.98
C SER A 393 -11.87 -4.92 12.50
N TRP A 394 -13.18 -5.13 12.37
CA TRP A 394 -14.15 -4.11 11.99
C TRP A 394 -14.22 -2.97 13.02
N TRP A 395 -14.34 -3.30 14.32
CA TRP A 395 -14.35 -2.31 15.39
C TRP A 395 -13.06 -1.51 15.42
N THR A 396 -11.91 -2.18 15.31
CA THR A 396 -10.59 -1.55 15.28
C THR A 396 -10.46 -0.59 14.11
N ALA A 397 -10.90 -1.00 12.91
CA ALA A 397 -10.87 -0.15 11.72
C ALA A 397 -11.77 1.09 11.87
N ILE A 398 -12.97 0.95 12.40
CA ILE A 398 -13.91 2.07 12.63
C ILE A 398 -13.34 3.06 13.65
N VAL A 399 -12.83 2.57 14.78
CA VAL A 399 -12.23 3.43 15.82
C VAL A 399 -11.03 4.18 15.26
N LEU A 400 -10.13 3.49 14.55
CA LEU A 400 -8.97 4.11 13.92
C LEU A 400 -9.39 5.18 12.90
N PHE A 401 -10.40 4.88 12.07
CA PHE A 401 -10.93 5.82 11.07
C PHE A 401 -11.53 7.08 11.71
N ILE A 402 -12.27 6.93 12.81
CA ILE A 402 -12.82 8.06 13.56
C ILE A 402 -11.70 8.89 14.20
N LEU A 403 -10.71 8.25 14.82
CA LEU A 403 -9.58 8.94 15.45
C LEU A 403 -8.78 9.75 14.43
N MET A 404 -8.42 9.15 13.30
CA MET A 404 -7.69 9.86 12.24
C MET A 404 -8.53 11.00 11.63
N ALA A 405 -9.82 10.77 11.34
CA ALA A 405 -10.70 11.77 10.75
C ALA A 405 -10.93 12.94 11.70
N GLY A 406 -11.24 12.64 12.96
CA GLY A 406 -11.42 13.61 14.03
C GLY A 406 -10.14 14.40 14.30
N GLY A 407 -9.01 13.72 14.43
CA GLY A 407 -7.69 14.33 14.59
C GLY A 407 -7.37 15.27 13.43
N GLN A 408 -7.53 14.83 12.19
CA GLN A 408 -7.28 15.64 11.00
C GLN A 408 -8.22 16.85 10.91
N TYR A 409 -9.50 16.67 11.25
CA TYR A 409 -10.47 17.76 11.30
C TYR A 409 -10.07 18.82 12.34
N ILE A 410 -9.74 18.39 13.56
CA ILE A 410 -9.30 19.29 14.65
C ILE A 410 -8.01 20.00 14.24
N SER A 411 -7.02 19.28 13.71
CA SER A 411 -5.76 19.83 13.22
C SER A 411 -5.99 20.95 12.18
N MET A 412 -6.93 20.75 11.25
CA MET A 412 -7.24 21.74 10.23
C MET A 412 -8.06 22.94 10.78
N LYS A 413 -8.92 22.71 11.78
CA LYS A 413 -9.79 23.75 12.35
C LYS A 413 -9.12 24.60 13.43
N LEU A 414 -8.18 24.03 14.17
CA LEU A 414 -7.51 24.70 15.28
C LEU A 414 -6.89 26.05 14.87
N PRO A 415 -6.11 26.17 13.78
CA PRO A 415 -5.60 27.47 13.34
C PRO A 415 -6.73 28.49 13.09
N GLN A 416 -7.87 28.06 12.54
CA GLN A 416 -9.01 28.93 12.24
C GLN A 416 -9.75 29.39 13.50
N TRP A 417 -9.92 28.49 14.47
CA TRP A 417 -10.56 28.82 15.74
C TRP A 417 -9.75 29.87 16.51
N MET A 418 -8.42 29.69 16.54
CA MET A 418 -7.51 30.65 17.16
C MET A 418 -7.48 32.00 16.41
N GLN A 419 -7.60 31.99 15.08
CA GLN A 419 -7.74 33.21 14.27
C GLN A 419 -9.05 33.95 14.54
N LYS A 420 -10.18 33.24 14.64
CA LYS A 420 -11.50 33.85 14.90
C LYS A 420 -11.50 34.64 16.20
N GLN A 421 -10.81 34.16 17.24
CA GLN A 421 -10.66 34.88 18.50
C GLN A 421 -9.91 36.21 18.34
N ARG A 422 -8.96 36.30 17.39
CA ARG A 422 -8.19 37.52 17.08
C ARG A 422 -8.90 38.48 16.12
N ARG A 423 -9.93 38.01 15.39
CA ARG A 423 -10.70 38.81 14.41
C ARG A 423 -11.90 39.57 14.99
N LYS A 424 -12.11 39.52 16.32
CA LYS A 424 -13.27 40.16 16.97
C LYS A 424 -13.44 41.65 16.58
N ASP A 425 -12.34 42.35 16.30
CA ASP A 425 -12.35 43.77 15.94
C ASP A 425 -12.70 44.06 14.45
N VAL A 426 -12.57 43.07 13.55
CA VAL A 426 -12.78 43.26 12.09
C VAL A 426 -14.20 42.92 11.66
N THR A 427 -14.93 42.14 12.47
CA THR A 427 -16.32 41.72 12.23
C THR A 427 -17.34 42.87 12.07
N LYS A 428 -16.93 44.13 12.29
CA LYS A 428 -17.76 45.33 12.17
C LYS A 428 -17.67 46.04 10.80
N LEU A 429 -16.83 45.57 9.88
CA LEU A 429 -16.71 46.17 8.55
C LEU A 429 -17.64 45.45 7.55
N GLY A 430 -18.34 46.21 6.70
CA GLY A 430 -19.43 45.73 5.83
C GLY A 430 -19.09 44.58 4.88
N LYS A 431 -20.14 43.92 4.35
CA LYS A 431 -20.04 42.76 3.45
C LYS A 431 -19.50 43.17 2.06
N ASN A 432 -18.20 43.00 1.83
CA ASN A 432 -17.60 43.11 0.50
C ASN A 432 -17.66 41.74 -0.24
N PRO A 433 -18.27 41.65 -1.44
CA PRO A 433 -18.32 40.41 -2.24
C PRO A 433 -16.95 39.80 -2.57
N ALA A 434 -15.91 40.61 -2.73
CA ALA A 434 -14.55 40.13 -3.02
C ALA A 434 -13.95 39.38 -1.81
N VAL A 435 -14.13 39.91 -0.59
CA VAL A 435 -13.67 39.30 0.66
C VAL A 435 -14.43 37.99 0.92
N GLU A 436 -15.75 37.99 0.70
CA GLU A 436 -16.59 36.81 0.88
C GLU A 436 -16.21 35.70 -0.11
N LYS A 437 -15.99 36.04 -1.39
CA LYS A 437 -15.55 35.09 -2.43
C LYS A 437 -14.23 34.44 -2.05
N GLN A 438 -13.25 35.19 -1.58
CA GLN A 438 -11.96 34.64 -1.16
C GLN A 438 -12.09 33.73 0.08
N ALA A 439 -12.83 34.15 1.10
CA ALA A 439 -13.07 33.32 2.29
C ALA A 439 -13.82 32.02 1.96
N LYS A 440 -14.79 32.09 1.03
CA LYS A 440 -15.52 30.92 0.52
C LYS A 440 -14.59 29.97 -0.25
N THR A 441 -13.70 30.49 -1.09
CA THR A 441 -12.69 29.69 -1.80
C THR A 441 -11.80 28.95 -0.81
N GLN A 442 -11.28 29.64 0.22
CA GLN A 442 -10.44 29.00 1.25
C GLN A 442 -11.18 27.90 2.03
N ARG A 443 -12.44 28.15 2.41
CA ARG A 443 -13.29 27.12 3.07
C ARG A 443 -13.55 25.93 2.16
N THR A 444 -13.80 26.17 0.87
CA THR A 444 -14.03 25.12 -0.12
C THR A 444 -12.80 24.23 -0.27
N ILE A 445 -11.62 24.82 -0.43
CA ILE A 445 -10.35 24.08 -0.55
C ILE A 445 -10.14 23.17 0.67
N GLN A 446 -10.38 23.67 1.88
CA GLN A 446 -10.23 22.88 3.11
C GLN A 446 -11.22 21.72 3.19
N ILE A 447 -12.49 21.96 2.85
CA ILE A 447 -13.52 20.90 2.84
C ILE A 447 -13.17 19.82 1.82
N VAL A 448 -12.74 20.23 0.61
CA VAL A 448 -12.33 19.30 -0.45
C VAL A 448 -11.12 18.49 -0.01
N MET A 449 -10.09 19.12 0.57
CA MET A 449 -8.90 18.41 1.06
C MET A 449 -9.23 17.43 2.18
N PHE A 450 -10.13 17.79 3.10
CA PHE A 450 -10.57 16.89 4.15
C PHE A 450 -11.33 15.69 3.58
N ILE A 451 -12.32 15.92 2.71
CA ILE A 451 -13.04 14.84 2.03
C ILE A 451 -12.08 13.97 1.24
N PHE A 452 -11.10 14.56 0.56
CA PHE A 452 -10.07 13.83 -0.18
C PHE A 452 -9.29 12.88 0.74
N ILE A 453 -8.81 13.34 1.89
CA ILE A 453 -8.09 12.48 2.86
C ILE A 453 -9.01 11.34 3.33
N ILE A 454 -10.26 11.62 3.67
CA ILE A 454 -11.23 10.61 4.12
C ILE A 454 -11.46 9.53 3.06
N ILE A 455 -11.65 9.92 1.79
CA ILE A 455 -11.84 8.94 0.72
C ILE A 455 -10.54 8.20 0.42
N MET A 456 -9.38 8.88 0.42
CA MET A 456 -8.08 8.20 0.27
C MET A 456 -7.86 7.15 1.36
N SER A 457 -8.24 7.47 2.60
CA SER A 457 -8.12 6.56 3.75
C SER A 457 -8.84 5.24 3.54
N TRP A 458 -9.91 5.25 2.75
CA TRP A 458 -10.65 4.03 2.41
C TRP A 458 -9.77 2.99 1.69
N SER A 459 -8.88 3.44 0.82
CA SER A 459 -8.08 2.55 -0.03
C SER A 459 -6.68 2.29 0.52
N LEU A 460 -6.26 3.02 1.55
CA LEU A 460 -4.93 2.91 2.13
C LEU A 460 -4.88 1.90 3.28
N PRO A 461 -3.70 1.28 3.53
CA PRO A 461 -3.52 0.38 4.66
C PRO A 461 -3.82 1.03 6.01
N ALA A 462 -4.24 0.24 7.00
CA ALA A 462 -4.48 0.69 8.37
C ALA A 462 -3.26 1.40 8.99
N ALA A 463 -2.04 0.98 8.66
CA ALA A 463 -0.80 1.67 9.03
C ALA A 463 -0.82 3.18 8.67
N MET A 464 -1.39 3.56 7.53
CA MET A 464 -1.53 4.95 7.12
C MET A 464 -2.52 5.73 8.00
N GLY A 465 -3.54 5.06 8.54
CA GLY A 465 -4.48 5.66 9.50
C GLY A 465 -3.77 6.08 10.79
N ILE A 466 -2.91 5.21 11.32
CA ILE A 466 -2.08 5.50 12.50
C ILE A 466 -1.14 6.68 12.20
N TYR A 467 -0.40 6.60 11.09
CA TYR A 467 0.48 7.69 10.65
C TYR A 467 -0.23 9.04 10.57
N TRP A 468 -1.43 9.08 9.98
CA TRP A 468 -2.21 10.31 9.87
C TRP A 468 -2.75 10.81 11.20
N PHE A 469 -3.22 9.92 12.08
CA PHE A 469 -3.66 10.30 13.42
C PHE A 469 -2.53 10.93 14.23
N ILE A 470 -1.37 10.29 14.28
CA ILE A 470 -0.19 10.82 14.97
C ILE A 470 0.29 12.11 14.31
N GLY A 471 0.33 12.18 12.99
CA GLY A 471 0.65 13.40 12.25
C GLY A 471 -0.30 14.57 12.56
N ALA A 472 -1.59 14.29 12.76
CA ALA A 472 -2.57 15.28 13.17
C ALA A 472 -2.32 15.78 14.60
N LEU A 473 -1.99 14.88 15.55
CA LEU A 473 -1.61 15.27 16.92
C LEU A 473 -0.36 16.16 16.94
N ILE A 474 0.67 15.80 16.16
CA ILE A 474 1.88 16.61 15.99
C ILE A 474 1.53 18.00 15.43
N SER A 475 0.66 18.06 14.42
CA SER A 475 0.25 19.32 13.80
C SER A 475 -0.54 20.23 14.77
N ILE A 476 -1.40 19.63 15.60
CA ILE A 476 -2.12 20.32 16.68
C ILE A 476 -1.12 20.91 17.68
N LEU A 477 -0.17 20.10 18.15
CA LEU A 477 0.86 20.53 19.10
C LEU A 477 1.75 21.62 18.51
N GLN A 478 2.22 21.45 17.26
CA GLN A 478 3.03 22.43 16.55
C GLN A 478 2.29 23.77 16.40
N THR A 479 1.00 23.74 16.05
CA THR A 479 0.17 24.94 15.93
C THR A 479 0.06 25.65 17.27
N TYR A 480 -0.19 24.90 18.35
CA TYR A 480 -0.29 25.45 19.69
C TYR A 480 1.03 26.12 20.14
N ILE A 481 2.16 25.43 20.00
CA ILE A 481 3.50 25.95 20.35
C ILE A 481 3.82 27.22 19.54
N THR A 482 3.65 27.16 18.22
CA THR A 482 3.97 28.28 17.32
C THR A 482 3.16 29.52 17.69
N GLN A 483 1.87 29.35 18.02
CA GLN A 483 1.02 30.45 18.45
C GLN A 483 1.45 31.07 19.78
N LYS A 484 1.88 30.25 20.75
CA LYS A 484 2.39 30.71 22.05
C LYS A 484 3.67 31.52 21.88
N VAL A 485 4.60 31.05 21.04
CA VAL A 485 5.85 31.77 20.73
C VAL A 485 5.58 33.10 20.03
N MET A 486 4.70 33.14 19.03
CA MET A 486 4.34 34.38 18.34
C MET A 486 3.60 35.39 19.23
N ALA A 487 2.80 34.93 20.19
CA ALA A 487 2.14 35.81 21.15
C ALA A 487 3.15 36.50 22.07
N LYS A 488 4.21 35.77 22.47
CA LYS A 488 5.29 36.32 23.31
C LYS A 488 6.14 37.37 22.58
N ASN A 489 6.43 37.16 21.29
CA ASN A 489 7.24 38.09 20.47
C ASN A 489 6.45 39.31 19.93
N LYS A 490 5.17 39.46 20.30
CA LYS A 490 4.35 40.64 20.00
C LYS A 490 4.38 41.69 21.13
N GLN A 491 5.01 41.36 22.26
CA GLN A 491 5.52 42.31 23.24
C GLN A 491 6.94 42.67 22.84
#